data_AF-A0A5D9C3L1-F1
#
_entry.id   AF-A0A5D9C3L1-F1
#
_cell.length_a   1.000
_cell.length_b   1.000
_cell.length_c   1.000
_cell.angle_alpha   90.00
_cell.angle_beta   90.00
_cell.angle_gamma   90.00
#
_symmetry.space_group_name_H-M   'P 1'
#
loop_
_entity.id
_entity.type
_entity.pdbx_description
1 polymer ?
#
loop_
_entity_poly.entity_id
_entity_poly.type
_entity_poly.pdbx_seq_one_letter_code
_entity_poly.pdbx_strand_id
1 'polypeptide(L)'
;MKQHFRTPRLSVHLLVISAVLAWSTCAHAKDRTLADVQRERDEAVKRQQELDAELVAMQVAAAKAAIAAEAQAVAHAAEARKLLAKLEPGATELKTGIVTAISNPIPATTTATALEQASVAAAKAAGATQGVVATASTKMDGTTEVRVEPYSQTALRDGNGKQTFGGIEFGVGAAFTYDLGKHNRIRDASVVGGVVRVKNSDNVKARLVLESHYLFTPKVSFLGLISNRYEKQPKWGFGPFVALQPGSDAVIDAIGAGIMVGFRRSPEATDSFNIGIGVMYDIDSKVLGDGIEENQPLPPGEIDIRYKQREQSGFLVMSSYSF
;
A
#
# COMPACT_ATOMS: atom_id res chain seq x y z
N MET A 1 -19.32 -57.71 24.53
CA MET A 1 -18.48 -57.20 23.42
C MET A 1 -17.19 -56.64 24.01
N LYS A 2 -16.06 -57.32 23.81
CA LYS A 2 -14.72 -56.84 24.22
C LYS A 2 -13.99 -56.40 22.95
N GLN A 3 -13.76 -55.10 22.76
CA GLN A 3 -12.97 -54.59 21.65
C GLN A 3 -11.52 -54.41 22.09
N HIS A 4 -10.62 -55.16 21.45
CA HIS A 4 -9.17 -55.00 21.56
C HIS A 4 -8.70 -53.92 20.58
N PHE A 5 -8.14 -52.83 21.11
CA PHE A 5 -7.38 -51.86 20.31
C PHE A 5 -5.96 -52.39 20.05
N ARG A 6 -5.62 -52.60 18.78
CA ARG A 6 -4.23 -52.78 18.31
C ARG A 6 -3.62 -51.42 18.02
N THR A 7 -2.43 -51.16 18.56
CA THR A 7 -1.61 -49.98 18.23
C THR A 7 -0.82 -50.20 16.93
N PRO A 8 -0.63 -49.17 16.08
CA PRO A 8 0.15 -49.29 14.85
C PRO A 8 1.65 -49.15 15.14
N ARG A 9 2.44 -50.12 14.65
CA ARG A 9 3.91 -50.06 14.57
C ARG A 9 4.30 -49.18 13.38
N LEU A 10 4.57 -47.90 13.61
CA LEU A 10 5.03 -46.97 12.57
C LEU A 10 6.03 -45.96 13.14
N SER A 11 7.14 -46.44 13.74
CA SER A 11 8.15 -45.56 14.36
C SER A 11 9.62 -45.96 14.14
N VAL A 12 9.95 -46.86 13.22
CA VAL A 12 11.36 -47.29 13.05
C VAL A 12 12.00 -46.78 11.75
N HIS A 13 11.24 -46.63 10.66
CA HIS A 13 11.84 -46.21 9.38
C HIS A 13 12.06 -44.70 9.25
N LEU A 14 11.24 -43.86 9.90
CA LEU A 14 11.44 -42.40 9.85
C LEU A 14 12.65 -41.94 10.67
N LEU A 15 13.02 -42.68 11.71
CA LEU A 15 14.15 -42.34 12.59
C LEU A 15 15.51 -42.57 11.90
N VAL A 16 15.58 -43.58 11.03
CA VAL A 16 16.82 -43.94 10.30
C VAL A 16 17.13 -42.91 9.21
N ILE A 17 16.10 -42.38 8.53
CA ILE A 17 16.29 -41.36 7.48
C ILE A 17 16.81 -40.04 8.08
N SER A 18 16.30 -39.62 9.23
CA SER A 18 16.78 -38.41 9.92
C SER A 18 18.23 -38.55 10.43
N ALA A 19 18.63 -39.75 10.86
CA ALA A 19 19.99 -40.01 11.32
C ALA A 19 21.02 -39.97 10.17
N VAL A 20 20.66 -40.46 8.98
CA VAL A 20 21.55 -40.44 7.80
C VAL A 20 21.76 -39.02 7.26
N LEU A 21 20.72 -38.18 7.27
CA LEU A 21 20.84 -36.77 6.86
C LEU A 21 21.66 -35.94 7.86
N ALA A 22 21.54 -36.20 9.17
CA ALA A 22 22.33 -35.52 10.19
C ALA A 22 23.82 -35.93 10.19
N TRP A 23 24.13 -37.16 9.76
CA TRP A 23 25.52 -37.62 9.70
C TRP A 23 26.26 -37.11 8.46
N SER A 24 25.55 -36.94 7.34
CA SER A 24 26.11 -36.38 6.10
C SER A 24 26.56 -34.92 6.25
N THR A 25 25.86 -34.11 7.03
CA THR A 25 26.25 -32.70 7.29
C THR A 25 27.41 -32.56 8.28
N CYS A 26 27.54 -33.49 9.24
CA CYS A 26 28.66 -33.50 10.19
C CYS A 26 29.99 -34.01 9.58
N ALA A 27 29.92 -34.94 8.62
CA ALA A 27 31.12 -35.50 7.98
C ALA A 27 31.82 -34.54 7.00
N HIS A 28 31.12 -33.50 6.51
CA HIS A 28 31.67 -32.50 5.59
C HIS A 28 32.21 -31.23 6.28
N ALA A 29 32.05 -31.09 7.60
CA ALA A 29 32.47 -29.90 8.33
C ALA A 29 33.97 -29.88 8.70
N LYS A 30 34.71 -30.98 8.45
CA LYS A 30 36.05 -31.18 9.03
C LYS A 30 37.21 -30.54 8.25
N ASP A 31 37.00 -30.19 6.98
CA ASP A 31 38.06 -29.65 6.10
C ASP A 31 37.69 -28.33 5.41
N ARG A 32 36.70 -27.58 5.92
CA ARG A 32 36.42 -26.23 5.40
C ARG A 32 37.49 -25.27 5.86
N THR A 33 38.30 -24.80 4.91
CA THR A 33 39.30 -23.78 5.20
C THR A 33 38.63 -22.43 5.47
N LEU A 34 39.29 -21.54 6.22
CA LEU A 34 38.85 -20.15 6.39
C LEU A 34 38.64 -19.45 5.04
N ALA A 35 39.41 -19.82 4.01
CA ALA A 35 39.28 -19.31 2.66
C ALA A 35 37.94 -19.72 2.01
N ASP A 36 37.47 -20.95 2.23
CA ASP A 36 36.18 -21.41 1.70
C ASP A 36 35.00 -20.67 2.35
N VAL A 37 35.11 -20.35 3.64
CA VAL A 37 34.08 -19.56 4.35
C VAL A 37 34.05 -18.12 3.85
N GLN A 38 35.22 -17.51 3.60
CA GLN A 38 35.30 -16.15 3.05
C GLN A 38 34.72 -16.09 1.63
N ARG A 39 35.05 -17.07 0.77
CA ARG A 39 34.50 -17.16 -0.59
C ARG A 39 32.97 -17.25 -0.58
N GLU A 40 32.39 -18.11 0.25
CA GLU A 40 30.92 -18.21 0.37
C GLU A 40 30.28 -16.91 0.86
N ARG A 41 30.93 -16.19 1.79
CA ARG A 41 30.44 -14.90 2.28
C ARG A 41 30.44 -13.86 1.16
N ASP A 42 31.51 -13.81 0.37
CA ASP A 42 31.66 -12.84 -0.71
C ASP A 42 30.67 -13.15 -1.86
N GLU A 43 30.43 -14.43 -2.16
CA GLU A 43 29.38 -14.85 -3.09
C GLU A 43 27.97 -14.48 -2.60
N ALA A 44 27.69 -14.63 -1.30
CA ALA A 44 26.42 -14.24 -0.71
C ALA A 44 26.18 -12.72 -0.76
N VAL A 45 27.21 -11.91 -0.49
CA VAL A 45 27.15 -10.45 -0.60
C VAL A 45 26.90 -10.03 -2.05
N LYS A 46 27.61 -10.64 -3.01
CA LYS A 46 27.41 -10.38 -4.43
C LYS A 46 25.97 -10.70 -4.87
N ARG A 47 25.43 -11.85 -4.43
CA ARG A 47 24.05 -12.24 -4.74
C ARG A 47 23.03 -11.30 -4.12
N GLN A 48 23.27 -10.79 -2.91
CA GLN A 48 22.40 -9.79 -2.29
C GLN A 48 22.40 -8.50 -3.10
N GLN A 49 23.57 -8.03 -3.55
CA GLN A 49 23.68 -6.84 -4.41
C GLN A 49 22.95 -7.00 -5.74
N GLU A 50 23.01 -8.20 -6.35
CA GLU A 50 22.27 -8.51 -7.58
C GLU A 50 20.74 -8.47 -7.35
N LEU A 51 20.25 -9.04 -6.25
CA LEU A 51 18.82 -9.00 -5.88
C LEU A 51 18.34 -7.58 -5.57
N ASP A 52 19.16 -6.78 -4.88
CA ASP A 52 18.84 -5.39 -4.58
C ASP A 52 18.77 -4.55 -5.88
N ALA A 53 19.69 -4.79 -6.81
CA ALA A 53 19.66 -4.15 -8.13
C ALA A 53 18.43 -4.56 -8.96
N GLU A 54 18.03 -5.83 -8.89
CA GLU A 54 16.82 -6.33 -9.55
C GLU A 54 15.54 -5.71 -8.95
N LEU A 55 15.48 -5.58 -7.62
CA LEU A 55 14.37 -4.92 -6.92
C LEU A 55 14.23 -3.45 -7.35
N VAL A 56 15.34 -2.73 -7.42
CA VAL A 56 15.36 -1.34 -7.91
C VAL A 56 14.90 -1.27 -9.37
N ALA A 57 15.35 -2.19 -10.23
CA ALA A 57 14.91 -2.25 -11.62
C ALA A 57 13.40 -2.48 -11.74
N MET A 58 12.83 -3.38 -10.94
CA MET A 58 11.39 -3.63 -10.89
C MET A 58 10.61 -2.40 -10.40
N GLN A 59 11.09 -1.70 -9.37
CA GLN A 59 10.45 -0.46 -8.88
C GLN A 59 10.45 0.64 -9.94
N VAL A 60 11.57 0.82 -10.65
CA VAL A 60 11.67 1.77 -11.76
C VAL A 60 10.72 1.38 -12.91
N ALA A 61 10.59 0.10 -13.24
CA ALA A 61 9.66 -0.38 -14.24
C ALA A 61 8.19 -0.11 -13.84
N ALA A 62 7.84 -0.37 -12.58
CA ALA A 62 6.51 -0.08 -12.04
C ALA A 62 6.17 1.41 -12.08
N ALA A 63 7.12 2.27 -11.69
CA ALA A 63 6.95 3.73 -11.77
C ALA A 63 6.76 4.21 -13.22
N LYS A 64 7.54 3.67 -14.17
CA LYS A 64 7.37 3.97 -15.60
C LYS A 64 5.99 3.54 -16.12
N ALA A 65 5.50 2.38 -15.70
CA ALA A 65 4.18 1.89 -16.08
C ALA A 65 3.06 2.79 -15.52
N ALA A 66 3.19 3.25 -14.27
CA ALA A 66 2.23 4.17 -13.65
C ALA A 66 2.17 5.52 -14.41
N ILE A 67 3.32 6.11 -14.73
CA ILE A 67 3.41 7.36 -15.51
C ILE A 67 2.79 7.16 -16.91
N ALA A 68 3.07 6.03 -17.57
CA ALA A 68 2.50 5.73 -18.88
C ALA A 68 0.97 5.58 -18.83
N ALA A 69 0.44 4.93 -17.79
CA ALA A 69 -1.01 4.78 -17.60
C ALA A 69 -1.69 6.14 -17.37
N GLU A 70 -1.08 7.03 -16.59
CA GLU A 70 -1.57 8.39 -16.38
C GLU A 70 -1.56 9.22 -17.68
N ALA A 71 -0.48 9.14 -18.47
CA ALA A 71 -0.39 9.80 -19.76
C ALA A 71 -1.49 9.32 -20.74
N GLN A 72 -1.78 8.01 -20.76
CA GLN A 72 -2.88 7.46 -21.55
C GLN A 72 -4.25 7.97 -21.07
N ALA A 73 -4.47 8.05 -19.76
CA ALA A 73 -5.71 8.60 -19.21
C ALA A 73 -5.92 10.07 -19.62
N VAL A 74 -4.87 10.89 -19.60
CA VAL A 74 -4.91 12.28 -20.07
C VAL A 74 -5.21 12.36 -21.57
N ALA A 75 -4.60 11.48 -22.38
CA ALA A 75 -4.86 11.43 -23.82
C ALA A 75 -6.33 11.06 -24.12
N HIS A 76 -6.88 10.05 -23.42
CA HIS A 76 -8.29 9.66 -23.56
C HIS A 76 -9.23 10.80 -23.14
N ALA A 77 -8.92 11.52 -22.06
CA ALA A 77 -9.71 12.68 -21.64
C ALA A 77 -9.70 13.80 -22.69
N ALA A 78 -8.55 14.05 -23.34
CA ALA A 78 -8.44 15.03 -24.42
C ALA A 78 -9.23 14.62 -25.68
N GLU A 79 -9.22 13.33 -26.03
CA GLU A 79 -10.01 12.80 -27.15
C GLU A 79 -11.51 12.88 -26.87
N ALA A 80 -11.94 12.52 -25.66
CA ALA A 80 -13.33 12.65 -25.23
C ALA A 80 -13.83 14.11 -25.36
N ARG A 81 -12.99 15.10 -25.02
CA ARG A 81 -13.31 16.52 -25.22
C ARG A 81 -13.45 16.90 -26.71
N LYS A 82 -12.60 16.36 -27.59
CA LYS A 82 -12.71 16.59 -29.05
C LYS A 82 -14.00 15.99 -29.61
N LEU A 83 -14.38 14.80 -29.16
CA LEU A 83 -15.64 14.17 -29.57
C LEU A 83 -16.84 14.97 -29.08
N LEU A 84 -16.80 15.45 -27.83
CA LEU A 84 -17.84 16.32 -27.28
C LEU A 84 -17.99 17.62 -28.08
N ALA A 85 -16.87 18.23 -28.52
CA ALA A 85 -16.89 19.45 -29.31
C ALA A 85 -17.41 19.26 -30.75
N LYS A 86 -17.33 18.04 -31.31
CA LYS A 86 -17.87 17.70 -32.65
C LYS A 86 -19.38 17.44 -32.65
N LEU A 87 -19.99 17.28 -31.48
CA LEU A 87 -21.45 17.26 -31.37
C LEU A 87 -21.94 18.71 -31.60
N GLU A 88 -22.27 19.00 -32.86
CA GLU A 88 -22.71 20.28 -33.40
C GLU A 88 -23.88 20.93 -32.64
N PRO A 89 -24.12 22.25 -32.81
CA PRO A 89 -25.02 23.05 -31.97
C PRO A 89 -26.53 22.80 -32.11
N GLY A 90 -26.97 21.80 -32.87
CA GLY A 90 -28.38 21.56 -33.19
C GLY A 90 -29.26 21.01 -32.06
N ALA A 91 -28.70 20.70 -30.88
CA ALA A 91 -29.45 20.26 -29.71
C ALA A 91 -29.57 21.40 -28.68
N THR A 92 -30.23 22.49 -29.06
CA THR A 92 -30.37 23.69 -28.23
C THR A 92 -31.20 23.46 -26.96
N GLU A 93 -32.02 22.40 -26.91
CA GLU A 93 -32.84 22.06 -25.72
C GLU A 93 -32.16 21.09 -24.73
N LEU A 94 -31.02 20.49 -25.08
CA LEU A 94 -30.26 19.60 -24.18
C LEU A 94 -28.99 20.25 -23.61
N LYS A 95 -28.71 21.50 -23.96
CA LYS A 95 -27.46 22.21 -23.61
C LYS A 95 -27.44 22.84 -22.22
N THR A 96 -28.58 23.08 -21.59
CA THR A 96 -28.63 23.70 -20.25
C THR A 96 -28.27 22.75 -19.10
N GLY A 97 -28.32 21.43 -19.31
CA GLY A 97 -27.99 20.44 -18.28
C GLY A 97 -26.53 19.94 -18.30
N ILE A 98 -25.84 20.02 -19.43
CA ILE A 98 -24.49 19.41 -19.60
C ILE A 98 -23.36 20.45 -19.52
N VAL A 99 -23.64 21.73 -19.85
CA VAL A 99 -22.61 22.79 -19.87
C VAL A 99 -22.18 23.22 -18.46
N THR A 100 -23.03 23.01 -17.44
CA THR A 100 -22.71 23.35 -16.03
C THR A 100 -21.71 22.37 -15.38
N ALA A 101 -21.50 21.17 -15.94
CA ALA A 101 -20.55 20.18 -15.41
C ALA A 101 -19.10 20.37 -15.91
N ILE A 102 -18.85 21.29 -16.86
CA ILE A 102 -17.54 21.42 -17.54
C ILE A 102 -17.08 22.90 -17.65
N SER A 103 -17.81 23.87 -17.10
CA SER A 103 -17.49 25.30 -17.21
C SER A 103 -16.52 25.85 -16.15
N ASN A 104 -15.83 25.00 -15.39
CA ASN A 104 -14.62 25.43 -14.70
C ASN A 104 -13.41 25.10 -15.57
N PRO A 105 -12.91 26.04 -16.39
CA PRO A 105 -11.64 25.84 -17.05
C PRO A 105 -10.58 25.63 -15.97
N ILE A 106 -9.97 24.44 -15.93
CA ILE A 106 -8.64 24.29 -15.35
C ILE A 106 -7.74 25.08 -16.30
N PRO A 107 -7.19 26.24 -15.90
CA PRO A 107 -6.36 27.04 -16.79
C PRO A 107 -5.21 26.19 -17.37
N ALA A 108 -4.81 26.42 -18.62
CA ALA A 108 -3.67 25.69 -19.19
C ALA A 108 -2.38 25.83 -18.34
N THR A 109 -2.31 26.89 -17.52
CA THR A 109 -1.32 27.08 -16.48
C THR A 109 -1.30 25.92 -15.47
N THR A 110 -2.45 25.40 -15.01
CA THR A 110 -2.51 24.29 -14.05
C THR A 110 -2.06 22.95 -14.63
N THR A 111 -2.03 22.78 -15.95
CA THR A 111 -1.50 21.53 -16.55
C THR A 111 0.02 21.53 -16.59
N ALA A 112 0.64 22.68 -16.85
CA ALA A 112 2.09 22.86 -16.69
C ALA A 112 2.49 22.79 -15.21
N THR A 113 1.72 23.41 -14.30
CA THR A 113 1.96 23.32 -12.85
C THR A 113 1.72 21.91 -12.31
N ALA A 114 0.77 21.14 -12.86
CA ALA A 114 0.54 19.74 -12.48
C ALA A 114 1.63 18.80 -13.02
N LEU A 115 2.13 19.01 -14.25
CA LEU A 115 3.31 18.28 -14.75
C LEU A 115 4.58 18.67 -13.98
N GLU A 116 4.71 19.93 -13.58
CA GLU A 116 5.83 20.42 -12.78
C GLU A 116 5.74 19.87 -11.34
N GLN A 117 4.55 19.86 -10.72
CA GLN A 117 4.29 19.24 -9.41
C GLN A 117 4.44 17.72 -9.43
N ALA A 118 4.02 17.05 -10.51
CA ALA A 118 4.23 15.61 -10.71
C ALA A 118 5.71 15.28 -10.95
N SER A 119 6.45 16.14 -11.67
CA SER A 119 7.90 15.99 -11.84
C SER A 119 8.68 16.27 -10.55
N VAL A 120 8.21 17.21 -9.71
CA VAL A 120 8.76 17.50 -8.38
C VAL A 120 8.39 16.40 -7.38
N ALA A 121 7.20 15.81 -7.47
CA ALA A 121 6.80 14.65 -6.68
C ALA A 121 7.58 13.39 -7.09
N ALA A 122 7.81 13.18 -8.39
CA ALA A 122 8.65 12.12 -8.92
C ALA A 122 10.14 12.33 -8.57
N ALA A 123 10.63 13.56 -8.60
CA ALA A 123 11.98 13.91 -8.15
C ALA A 123 12.14 13.80 -6.62
N LYS A 124 11.10 14.11 -5.83
CA LYS A 124 11.06 13.82 -4.38
C LYS A 124 11.00 12.33 -4.09
N ALA A 125 10.26 11.55 -4.87
CA ALA A 125 10.20 10.09 -4.74
C ALA A 125 11.53 9.42 -5.16
N ALA A 126 12.19 9.93 -6.21
CA ALA A 126 13.52 9.49 -6.63
C ALA A 126 14.65 10.00 -5.71
N GLY A 127 14.48 11.17 -5.08
CA GLY A 127 15.39 11.73 -4.08
C GLY A 127 15.25 11.09 -2.69
N ALA A 128 14.07 10.57 -2.35
CA ALA A 128 13.83 9.83 -1.10
C ALA A 128 14.64 8.52 -1.03
N THR A 129 14.95 7.91 -2.18
CA THR A 129 15.87 6.76 -2.27
C THR A 129 17.35 7.14 -2.31
N GLN A 130 17.70 8.42 -2.53
CA GLN A 130 19.09 8.91 -2.55
C GLN A 130 19.46 9.88 -1.41
N GLY A 131 18.54 10.20 -0.49
CA GLY A 131 18.82 11.12 0.62
C GLY A 131 18.93 12.57 0.18
N VAL A 132 18.11 13.02 -0.77
CA VAL A 132 18.12 14.41 -1.26
C VAL A 132 16.69 14.94 -1.38
N VAL A 133 16.44 16.15 -0.87
CA VAL A 133 15.15 16.84 -1.01
C VAL A 133 15.33 17.96 -2.04
N ALA A 134 14.65 17.81 -3.18
CA ALA A 134 14.52 18.89 -4.15
C ALA A 134 13.38 19.82 -3.71
N THR A 135 13.70 21.10 -3.51
CA THR A 135 12.72 22.15 -3.27
C THR A 135 12.68 23.03 -4.51
N ALA A 136 11.56 23.02 -5.23
CA ALA A 136 11.32 23.93 -6.33
C ALA A 136 10.65 25.19 -5.79
N SER A 137 11.25 26.34 -6.05
CA SER A 137 10.65 27.65 -5.77
C SER A 137 10.61 28.48 -7.03
N THR A 138 9.44 29.05 -7.33
CA THR A 138 9.27 29.97 -8.44
C THR A 138 9.68 31.38 -8.00
N LYS A 139 10.67 31.97 -8.68
CA LYS A 139 11.08 33.36 -8.43
C LYS A 139 10.03 34.33 -8.98
N MET A 140 10.05 35.57 -8.51
CA MET A 140 9.10 36.61 -8.94
C MET A 140 9.19 36.95 -10.44
N ASP A 141 10.28 36.57 -11.12
CA ASP A 141 10.46 36.73 -12.56
C ASP A 141 9.88 35.57 -13.40
N GLY A 142 9.23 34.60 -12.75
CA GLY A 142 8.63 33.44 -13.41
C GLY A 142 9.61 32.30 -13.72
N THR A 143 10.87 32.40 -13.28
CA THR A 143 11.83 31.30 -13.42
C THR A 143 11.75 30.34 -12.22
N THR A 144 11.68 29.03 -12.50
CA THR A 144 11.73 27.99 -11.45
C THR A 144 13.18 27.70 -11.09
N GLU A 145 13.55 27.94 -9.84
CA GLU A 145 14.82 27.49 -9.28
C GLU A 145 14.59 26.21 -8.49
N VAL A 146 15.25 25.13 -8.91
CA VAL A 146 15.24 23.85 -8.20
C VAL A 146 16.48 23.81 -7.33
N ARG A 147 16.30 24.06 -6.03
CA ARG A 147 17.38 23.92 -5.05
C ARG A 147 17.39 22.48 -4.57
N VAL A 148 18.47 21.79 -4.89
CA VAL A 148 18.73 20.42 -4.48
C VAL A 148 19.58 20.50 -3.22
N GLU A 149 18.96 20.37 -2.05
CA GLU A 149 19.71 20.25 -0.80
C GLU A 149 19.85 18.78 -0.44
N PRO A 150 21.07 18.29 -0.12
CA PRO A 150 21.23 16.96 0.43
C PRO A 150 20.40 16.89 1.71
N TYR A 151 19.43 16.00 1.72
CA TYR A 151 18.66 15.72 2.93
C TYR A 151 19.62 15.00 3.84
N SER A 152 20.08 15.69 4.88
CA SER A 152 20.81 15.04 5.95
C SER A 152 19.86 14.07 6.66
N GLN A 153 19.80 12.82 6.15
CA GLN A 153 19.14 11.68 6.79
C GLN A 153 19.68 11.44 8.20
N THR A 154 20.82 12.04 8.55
CA THR A 154 21.43 12.06 9.89
C THR A 154 20.46 12.50 10.99
N ALA A 155 19.38 13.23 10.68
CA ALA A 155 18.40 13.67 11.67
C ALA A 155 17.23 12.69 11.91
N LEU A 156 16.95 11.73 11.01
CA LEU A 156 15.84 10.77 11.15
C LEU A 156 16.27 9.30 11.19
N ARG A 157 17.50 8.99 10.78
CA ARG A 157 18.10 7.68 11.02
C ARG A 157 18.75 7.72 12.39
N ASP A 158 18.28 6.88 13.30
CA ASP A 158 19.16 6.48 14.39
C ASP A 158 20.39 5.76 13.78
N GLY A 159 21.48 5.63 14.53
CA GLY A 159 22.69 4.94 14.05
C GLY A 159 22.48 3.48 13.60
N ASN A 160 21.25 2.96 13.68
CA ASN A 160 20.85 1.61 13.29
C ASN A 160 20.03 1.58 11.99
N GLY A 161 19.85 2.72 11.30
CA GLY A 161 19.18 2.79 10.00
C GLY A 161 17.65 2.81 10.06
N LYS A 162 17.07 2.95 11.26
CA LYS A 162 15.62 2.98 11.47
C LYS A 162 15.06 4.38 11.29
N GLN A 163 13.90 4.50 10.65
CA GLN A 163 13.15 5.75 10.57
C GLN A 163 12.23 5.87 11.78
N THR A 164 12.55 6.79 12.69
CA THR A 164 11.71 7.08 13.87
C THR A 164 10.98 8.40 13.64
N PHE A 165 9.64 8.37 13.68
CA PHE A 165 8.82 9.58 13.66
C PHE A 165 8.25 9.79 15.06
N GLY A 166 8.78 10.78 15.79
CA GLY A 166 8.34 11.07 17.16
C GLY A 166 8.63 9.94 18.16
N GLY A 167 9.68 9.14 17.92
CA GLY A 167 10.03 7.98 18.76
C GLY A 167 9.19 6.73 18.50
N ILE A 168 8.32 6.75 17.49
CA ILE A 168 7.50 5.62 17.06
C ILE A 168 8.06 5.09 15.73
N GLU A 169 8.22 3.76 15.66
CA GLU A 169 8.67 3.06 14.46
C GLU A 169 7.44 2.78 13.57
N PHE A 170 7.50 3.20 12.31
CA PHE A 170 6.45 2.92 11.32
C PHE A 170 6.97 1.98 10.24
N GLY A 171 6.25 0.88 10.03
CA GLY A 171 6.36 0.04 8.84
C GLY A 171 5.50 0.56 7.70
N VAL A 172 5.70 -0.02 6.52
CA VAL A 172 4.87 0.22 5.33
C VAL A 172 4.04 -1.02 5.05
N GLY A 173 2.74 -0.84 4.82
CA GLY A 173 1.80 -1.92 4.57
C GLY A 173 0.96 -1.71 3.31
N ALA A 174 0.61 -2.81 2.68
CA ALA A 174 -0.45 -2.89 1.69
C ALA A 174 -1.74 -3.35 2.39
N ALA A 175 -2.78 -2.55 2.28
CA ALA A 175 -4.07 -2.79 2.92
C ALA A 175 -5.18 -2.94 1.88
N PHE A 176 -6.09 -3.87 2.15
CA PHE A 176 -7.38 -4.01 1.49
C PHE A 176 -8.48 -3.65 2.47
N THR A 177 -9.37 -2.75 2.07
CA THR A 177 -10.53 -2.38 2.88
C THR A 177 -11.82 -2.70 2.16
N TYR A 178 -12.78 -3.29 2.86
CA TYR A 178 -14.15 -3.52 2.41
C TYR A 178 -15.10 -2.63 3.22
N ASP A 179 -15.87 -1.77 2.56
CA ASP A 179 -16.78 -0.84 3.23
C ASP A 179 -17.87 -1.58 4.03
N LEU A 180 -18.05 -1.16 5.28
CA LEU A 180 -19.09 -1.65 6.18
C LEU A 180 -20.18 -0.59 6.42
N GLY A 181 -20.05 0.57 5.78
CA GLY A 181 -20.99 1.67 5.87
C GLY A 181 -22.37 1.32 5.32
N LYS A 182 -23.37 2.13 5.69
CA LYS A 182 -24.75 2.02 5.16
C LYS A 182 -24.91 2.65 3.77
N HIS A 183 -23.93 3.42 3.32
CA HIS A 183 -23.98 4.15 2.07
C HIS A 183 -22.82 3.69 1.18
N ASN A 184 -23.05 3.57 -0.12
CA ASN A 184 -21.96 3.28 -1.04
C ASN A 184 -21.02 4.48 -1.16
N ARG A 185 -19.71 4.21 -1.16
CA ARG A 185 -18.67 5.17 -1.54
C ARG A 185 -18.75 5.41 -3.02
N ILE A 186 -19.02 6.64 -3.43
CA ILE A 186 -19.23 7.01 -4.81
C ILE A 186 -18.00 7.72 -5.35
N ARG A 187 -17.35 7.11 -6.34
CA ARG A 187 -16.32 7.79 -7.12
C ARG A 187 -16.97 8.62 -8.23
N ASP A 188 -17.87 7.99 -8.99
CA ASP A 188 -18.55 8.61 -10.13
C ASP A 188 -20.01 8.13 -10.23
N ALA A 189 -20.92 9.09 -10.39
CA ALA A 189 -22.33 8.85 -10.67
C ALA A 189 -22.87 9.90 -11.65
N SER A 190 -23.87 9.52 -12.43
CA SER A 190 -24.50 10.37 -13.44
C SER A 190 -26.01 10.14 -13.49
N VAL A 191 -26.74 11.15 -13.97
CA VAL A 191 -28.19 11.05 -14.19
C VAL A 191 -28.45 10.63 -15.64
N VAL A 192 -29.21 9.55 -15.83
CA VAL A 192 -29.62 9.07 -17.16
C VAL A 192 -31.13 8.92 -17.18
N GLY A 193 -31.82 9.78 -17.96
CA GLY A 193 -33.28 9.77 -18.03
C GLY A 193 -33.95 10.09 -16.69
N GLY A 194 -33.36 10.99 -15.90
CA GLY A 194 -33.84 11.34 -14.55
C GLY A 194 -33.50 10.32 -13.46
N VAL A 195 -32.84 9.20 -13.80
CA VAL A 195 -32.46 8.14 -12.86
C VAL A 195 -30.97 8.23 -12.52
N VAL A 196 -30.65 8.11 -11.24
CA VAL A 196 -29.28 8.14 -10.72
C VAL A 196 -28.58 6.81 -11.02
N ARG A 197 -27.46 6.86 -11.73
CA ARG A 197 -26.63 5.70 -12.08
C ARG A 197 -25.23 5.89 -11.53
N VAL A 198 -24.85 5.03 -10.58
CA VAL A 198 -23.47 4.96 -10.09
C VAL A 198 -22.65 4.20 -11.12
N LYS A 199 -21.59 4.83 -11.64
CA LYS A 199 -20.67 4.20 -12.59
C LYS A 199 -19.56 3.47 -11.87
N ASN A 200 -18.99 4.13 -10.86
CA ASN A 200 -17.85 3.63 -10.11
C ASN A 200 -18.10 3.83 -8.63
N SER A 201 -18.01 2.73 -7.88
CA SER A 201 -17.99 2.74 -6.42
C SER A 201 -16.60 2.40 -5.90
N ASP A 202 -16.37 2.87 -4.68
CA ASP A 202 -15.09 2.84 -3.98
C ASP A 202 -15.19 1.98 -2.70
N ASN A 203 -16.15 1.06 -2.68
CA ASN A 203 -16.47 0.19 -1.54
C ASN A 203 -15.36 -0.82 -1.23
N VAL A 204 -14.50 -1.13 -2.21
CA VAL A 204 -13.31 -1.97 -2.03
C VAL A 204 -12.10 -1.18 -2.49
N LYS A 205 -11.11 -1.00 -1.60
CA LYS A 205 -9.90 -0.22 -1.88
C LYS A 205 -8.64 -0.98 -1.52
N ALA A 206 -7.67 -0.96 -2.43
CA ALA A 206 -6.28 -1.25 -2.12
C ALA A 206 -5.58 0.06 -1.72
N ARG A 207 -4.79 0.05 -0.65
CA ARG A 207 -4.20 1.24 -0.03
C ARG A 207 -2.76 0.95 0.38
N LEU A 208 -1.92 1.98 0.29
CA LEU A 208 -0.65 2.00 0.99
C LEU A 208 -0.87 2.68 2.35
N VAL A 209 -0.45 2.04 3.43
CA VAL A 209 -0.62 2.56 4.79
C VAL A 209 0.72 2.57 5.52
N LEU A 210 0.89 3.55 6.38
CA LEU A 210 1.91 3.54 7.43
C LEU A 210 1.35 2.80 8.63
N GLU A 211 2.12 1.90 9.22
CA GLU A 211 1.64 0.97 10.23
C GLU A 211 2.57 0.95 11.44
N SER A 212 2.02 0.95 12.65
CA SER A 212 2.76 0.79 13.89
C SER A 212 2.05 -0.25 14.76
N HIS A 213 2.80 -1.20 15.30
CA HIS A 213 2.27 -2.28 16.12
C HIS A 213 3.10 -2.55 17.36
N TYR A 214 2.51 -3.29 18.29
CA TYR A 214 3.21 -3.88 19.41
C TYR A 214 2.94 -5.40 19.44
N LEU A 215 3.93 -6.20 19.06
CA LEU A 215 3.80 -7.66 19.03
C LEU A 215 4.21 -8.28 20.37
N PHE A 216 3.25 -8.93 21.04
CA PHE A 216 3.53 -9.83 22.14
C PHE A 216 4.04 -11.16 21.57
N THR A 217 5.23 -11.58 21.97
CA THR A 217 5.86 -12.82 21.51
C THR A 217 5.67 -13.94 22.56
N PRO A 218 4.65 -14.81 22.41
CA PRO A 218 4.39 -15.84 23.40
C PRO A 218 5.46 -16.95 23.32
N LYS A 219 5.87 -17.48 24.48
CA LYS A 219 6.85 -18.59 24.57
C LYS A 219 6.28 -19.95 24.13
N VAL A 220 5.10 -19.97 23.50
CA VAL A 220 4.42 -21.17 23.05
C VAL A 220 4.34 -21.21 21.53
N SER A 221 4.31 -22.42 21.00
CA SER A 221 4.21 -22.73 19.57
C SER A 221 2.87 -22.27 19.01
N PHE A 222 2.85 -21.53 17.89
CA PHE A 222 1.59 -21.18 17.21
C PHE A 222 0.91 -22.44 16.67
N LEU A 223 -0.34 -22.71 17.09
CA LEU A 223 -1.19 -23.82 16.61
C LEU A 223 -0.53 -25.23 16.62
N GLY A 224 0.52 -25.45 17.43
CA GLY A 224 1.27 -26.71 17.44
C GLY A 224 2.07 -27.00 16.16
N LEU A 225 2.08 -26.08 15.19
CA LEU A 225 2.67 -26.26 13.85
C LEU A 225 4.13 -25.80 13.77
N ILE A 226 4.55 -24.95 14.71
CA ILE A 226 5.90 -24.35 14.72
C ILE A 226 6.49 -24.52 16.12
N SER A 227 6.94 -25.73 16.43
CA SER A 227 7.76 -25.98 17.62
C SER A 227 8.96 -26.83 17.24
N ASN A 228 10.08 -26.17 16.95
CA ASN A 228 11.36 -26.81 17.21
C ASN A 228 11.69 -26.52 18.68
N ARG A 229 11.68 -27.55 19.53
CA ARG A 229 12.09 -27.47 20.95
C ARG A 229 13.54 -26.97 21.16
N TYR A 230 14.24 -26.62 20.09
CA TYR A 230 15.61 -26.12 20.05
C TYR A 230 15.72 -24.61 19.76
N GLU A 231 14.65 -23.93 19.34
CA GLU A 231 14.67 -22.47 19.21
C GLU A 231 14.36 -21.82 20.55
N LYS A 232 15.32 -21.07 21.10
CA LYS A 232 15.22 -20.42 22.42
C LYS A 232 14.21 -19.26 22.46
N GLN A 233 13.68 -18.83 21.31
CA GLN A 233 12.87 -17.63 21.18
C GLN A 233 11.80 -17.84 20.09
N PRO A 234 10.54 -17.46 20.35
CA PRO A 234 9.45 -17.55 19.37
C PRO A 234 9.67 -16.58 18.20
N LYS A 235 9.59 -17.08 16.97
CA LYS A 235 9.68 -16.30 15.72
C LYS A 235 8.36 -15.62 15.32
N TRP A 236 7.38 -15.63 16.20
CA TRP A 236 6.07 -15.06 15.93
C TRP A 236 5.57 -14.28 17.14
N GLY A 237 4.72 -13.30 16.87
CA GLY A 237 4.00 -12.57 17.89
C GLY A 237 2.64 -12.14 17.38
N PHE A 238 1.80 -11.67 18.29
CA PHE A 238 0.53 -11.06 17.94
C PHE A 238 0.28 -9.86 18.84
N GLY A 239 -0.49 -8.89 18.37
CA GLY A 239 -0.83 -7.74 19.20
C GLY A 239 -1.57 -6.64 18.44
N PRO A 240 -1.84 -5.52 19.10
CA PRO A 240 -2.55 -4.41 18.49
C PRO A 240 -1.67 -3.70 17.45
N PHE A 241 -2.31 -3.16 16.43
CA PHE A 241 -1.70 -2.24 15.48
C PHE A 241 -2.58 -1.03 15.23
N VAL A 242 -1.96 0.06 14.79
CA VAL A 242 -2.58 1.25 14.23
C VAL A 242 -2.03 1.48 12.83
N ALA A 243 -2.87 1.99 11.93
CA ALA A 243 -2.49 2.29 10.56
C ALA A 243 -3.00 3.67 10.14
N LEU A 244 -2.21 4.37 9.34
CA LEU A 244 -2.51 5.70 8.84
C LEU A 244 -2.33 5.71 7.32
N GLN A 245 -3.31 6.22 6.62
CA GLN A 245 -3.20 6.49 5.19
C GLN A 245 -3.00 8.00 4.99
N PRO A 246 -1.81 8.43 4.52
CA PRO A 246 -1.60 9.81 4.10
C PRO A 246 -2.50 10.15 2.91
N GLY A 247 -3.03 11.37 2.91
CA GLY A 247 -3.87 11.88 1.81
C GLY A 247 -3.15 12.77 0.82
N SER A 248 -3.76 12.99 -0.34
CA SER A 248 -3.31 13.99 -1.31
C SER A 248 -3.81 15.40 -0.98
N ASP A 249 -5.06 15.50 -0.51
CA ASP A 249 -5.73 16.77 -0.22
C ASP A 249 -5.81 17.05 1.28
N ALA A 250 -5.88 16.00 2.10
CA ALA A 250 -5.83 16.05 3.56
C ALA A 250 -4.53 15.44 4.09
N VAL A 251 -4.10 15.86 5.28
CA VAL A 251 -2.90 15.28 5.93
C VAL A 251 -3.09 13.78 6.20
N ILE A 252 -4.31 13.36 6.53
CA ILE A 252 -4.68 11.97 6.82
C ILE A 252 -6.04 11.70 6.16
N ASP A 253 -6.08 10.74 5.23
CA ASP A 253 -7.33 10.31 4.58
C ASP A 253 -8.07 9.26 5.40
N ALA A 254 -7.31 8.39 6.07
CA ALA A 254 -7.90 7.30 6.84
C ALA A 254 -7.02 6.85 7.99
N ILE A 255 -7.68 6.36 9.04
CA ILE A 255 -7.07 5.82 10.26
C ILE A 255 -7.62 4.41 10.49
N GLY A 256 -6.75 3.44 10.73
CA GLY A 256 -7.12 2.07 11.02
C GLY A 256 -6.54 1.59 12.34
N ALA A 257 -7.20 0.61 12.94
CA ALA A 257 -6.72 -0.11 14.11
C ALA A 257 -7.20 -1.55 14.09
N GLY A 258 -6.43 -2.45 14.70
CA GLY A 258 -6.81 -3.85 14.73
C GLY A 258 -5.82 -4.73 15.47
N ILE A 259 -5.87 -6.01 15.16
CA ILE A 259 -4.98 -7.03 15.68
C ILE A 259 -4.15 -7.59 14.53
N MET A 260 -2.89 -7.85 14.81
CA MET A 260 -1.92 -8.31 13.83
C MET A 260 -1.12 -9.49 14.38
N VAL A 261 -0.72 -10.37 13.48
CA VAL A 261 0.25 -11.44 13.72
C VAL A 261 1.49 -11.13 12.91
N GLY A 262 2.65 -11.13 13.56
CA GLY A 262 3.94 -10.90 12.92
C GLY A 262 4.85 -12.11 12.98
N PHE A 263 5.67 -12.27 11.96
CA PHE A 263 6.64 -13.35 11.79
C PHE A 263 8.03 -12.75 11.56
N ARG A 264 8.96 -13.06 12.45
CA ARG A 264 10.37 -12.63 12.37
C ARG A 264 11.21 -13.67 11.64
N ARG A 265 12.23 -13.22 10.91
CA ARG A 265 13.15 -14.10 10.19
C ARG A 265 14.07 -14.88 11.14
N SER A 266 14.58 -14.22 12.17
CA SER A 266 15.36 -14.81 13.25
C SER A 266 14.91 -14.27 14.62
N PRO A 267 15.26 -14.92 15.73
CA PRO A 267 15.01 -14.39 17.07
C PRO A 267 15.61 -13.00 17.33
N GLU A 268 16.77 -12.74 16.75
CA GLU A 268 17.55 -11.51 16.91
C GLU A 268 17.18 -10.45 15.87
N ALA A 269 16.41 -10.81 14.85
CA ALA A 269 15.90 -9.90 13.84
C ALA A 269 14.88 -8.92 14.42
N THR A 270 15.03 -7.66 14.05
CA THR A 270 14.01 -6.62 14.26
C THR A 270 12.98 -6.60 13.14
N ASP A 271 13.31 -7.18 11.98
CA ASP A 271 12.42 -7.22 10.84
C ASP A 271 11.35 -8.29 10.97
N SER A 272 10.12 -7.92 10.59
CA SER A 272 9.00 -8.85 10.58
C SER A 272 8.05 -8.62 9.42
N PHE A 273 7.54 -9.74 8.91
CA PHE A 273 6.40 -9.77 8.02
C PHE A 273 5.14 -9.91 8.85
N ASN A 274 4.17 -9.02 8.64
CA ASN A 274 2.98 -8.97 9.47
C ASN A 274 1.70 -9.07 8.65
N ILE A 275 0.68 -9.69 9.23
CA ILE A 275 -0.67 -9.80 8.69
C ILE A 275 -1.64 -9.27 9.73
N GLY A 276 -2.39 -8.23 9.38
CA GLY A 276 -3.34 -7.54 10.23
C GLY A 276 -4.78 -7.69 9.77
N ILE A 277 -5.69 -7.76 10.73
CA ILE A 277 -7.14 -7.58 10.51
C ILE A 277 -7.67 -6.51 11.46
N GLY A 278 -8.59 -5.68 10.99
CA GLY A 278 -9.07 -4.57 11.81
C GLY A 278 -10.24 -3.82 11.20
N VAL A 279 -10.37 -2.58 11.64
CA VAL A 279 -11.32 -1.61 11.11
C VAL A 279 -10.53 -0.39 10.64
N MET A 280 -10.91 0.16 9.48
CA MET A 280 -10.40 1.41 8.94
C MET A 280 -11.54 2.43 8.91
N TYR A 281 -11.26 3.67 9.29
CA TYR A 281 -12.16 4.80 9.17
C TYR A 281 -11.61 5.77 8.14
N ASP A 282 -12.36 5.96 7.06
CA ASP A 282 -12.16 6.99 6.06
C ASP A 282 -12.82 8.28 6.53
N ILE A 283 -12.07 9.37 6.64
CA ILE A 283 -12.58 10.63 7.22
C ILE A 283 -13.39 11.42 6.19
N ASP A 284 -13.01 11.34 4.91
CA ASP A 284 -13.60 12.14 3.83
C ASP A 284 -14.15 11.27 2.68
N SER A 285 -15.09 10.36 2.99
CA SER A 285 -15.72 9.51 1.96
C SER A 285 -16.87 10.22 1.27
N LYS A 286 -16.81 10.25 -0.07
CA LYS A 286 -17.86 10.78 -0.93
C LYS A 286 -19.02 9.80 -1.05
N VAL A 287 -20.23 10.23 -0.69
CA VAL A 287 -21.48 9.46 -0.79
C VAL A 287 -22.57 10.26 -1.51
N LEU A 288 -23.65 9.60 -1.93
CA LEU A 288 -24.84 10.29 -2.46
C LEU A 288 -25.48 11.15 -1.36
N GLY A 289 -26.04 12.30 -1.75
CA GLY A 289 -26.79 13.17 -0.84
C GLY A 289 -28.04 12.51 -0.27
N ASP A 290 -28.49 12.99 0.89
CA ASP A 290 -29.63 12.42 1.60
C ASP A 290 -30.90 12.39 0.73
N GLY A 291 -31.55 11.23 0.54
CA GLY A 291 -32.73 11.08 -0.33
C GLY A 291 -32.42 10.82 -1.81
N ILE A 292 -31.13 10.79 -2.19
CA ILE A 292 -30.67 10.28 -3.48
C ILE A 292 -30.20 8.84 -3.29
N GLU A 293 -30.82 7.91 -4.00
CA GLU A 293 -30.45 6.50 -3.98
C GLU A 293 -30.05 6.02 -5.37
N GLU A 294 -29.17 5.02 -5.41
CA GLU A 294 -28.75 4.41 -6.65
C GLU A 294 -29.93 3.74 -7.36
N ASN A 295 -30.00 3.90 -8.69
CA ASN A 295 -31.04 3.35 -9.55
C ASN A 295 -32.46 3.89 -9.24
N GLN A 296 -32.57 4.99 -8.51
CA GLN A 296 -33.82 5.69 -8.26
C GLN A 296 -33.90 7.01 -9.06
N PRO A 297 -35.10 7.51 -9.36
CA PRO A 297 -35.29 8.87 -9.87
C PRO A 297 -34.72 9.91 -8.91
N LEU A 298 -34.25 11.03 -9.44
CA LEU A 298 -33.91 12.18 -8.60
C LEU A 298 -35.12 12.68 -7.82
N PRO A 299 -34.93 13.19 -6.59
CA PRO A 299 -35.98 13.88 -5.85
C PRO A 299 -36.62 15.01 -6.69
N PRO A 300 -37.93 15.26 -6.55
CA PRO A 300 -38.61 16.32 -7.30
C PRO A 300 -37.92 17.68 -7.11
N GLY A 301 -37.61 18.34 -8.22
CA GLY A 301 -36.95 19.65 -8.24
C GLY A 301 -35.41 19.62 -8.27
N GLU A 302 -34.79 18.46 -8.12
CA GLU A 302 -33.34 18.29 -8.33
C GLU A 302 -33.06 17.87 -9.79
N ILE A 303 -32.11 18.54 -10.44
CA ILE A 303 -31.64 18.22 -11.81
C ILE A 303 -30.25 17.59 -11.83
N ASP A 304 -29.51 17.71 -10.73
CA ASP A 304 -28.14 17.25 -10.58
C ASP A 304 -27.98 16.38 -9.33
N ILE A 305 -26.97 15.50 -9.34
CA ILE A 305 -26.62 14.67 -8.17
C ILE A 305 -25.83 15.53 -7.19
N ARG A 306 -26.40 15.75 -6.00
CA ARG A 306 -25.63 16.26 -4.87
C ARG A 306 -24.87 15.13 -4.16
N TYR A 307 -23.65 15.44 -3.79
CA TYR A 307 -22.78 14.56 -3.02
C TYR A 307 -22.62 15.09 -1.60
N LYS A 308 -22.25 14.20 -0.68
CA LYS A 308 -21.90 14.56 0.69
C LYS A 308 -20.61 13.87 1.08
N GLN A 309 -19.77 14.57 1.82
CA GLN A 309 -18.64 13.98 2.52
C GLN A 309 -19.09 13.48 3.89
N ARG A 310 -18.75 12.23 4.20
CA ARG A 310 -18.99 11.62 5.51
C ARG A 310 -17.88 10.65 5.85
N GLU A 311 -17.71 10.43 7.14
CA GLU A 311 -16.91 9.36 7.66
C GLU A 311 -17.53 7.99 7.34
N GLN A 312 -16.68 7.01 7.00
CA GLN A 312 -17.13 5.63 6.79
C GLN A 312 -16.14 4.61 7.33
N SER A 313 -16.67 3.57 7.97
CA SER A 313 -15.88 2.44 8.44
C SER A 313 -15.80 1.34 7.39
N GLY A 314 -14.67 0.66 7.34
CA GLY A 314 -14.44 -0.52 6.52
C GLY A 314 -13.71 -1.60 7.29
N PHE A 315 -13.99 -2.86 6.95
CA PHE A 315 -13.19 -3.98 7.37
C PHE A 315 -11.82 -3.89 6.72
N LEU A 316 -10.76 -4.08 7.50
CA LEU A 316 -9.38 -3.94 7.08
C LEU A 316 -8.67 -5.29 7.11
N VAL A 317 -8.03 -5.65 6.02
CA VAL A 317 -7.03 -6.71 5.94
C VAL A 317 -5.74 -6.09 5.44
N MET A 318 -4.61 -6.36 6.07
CA MET A 318 -3.34 -5.82 5.60
C MET A 318 -2.19 -6.81 5.71
N SER A 319 -1.19 -6.55 4.89
CA SER A 319 0.14 -7.12 5.04
C SER A 319 1.15 -5.98 5.15
N SER A 320 2.07 -6.05 6.11
CA SER A 320 3.11 -5.05 6.31
C SER A 320 4.49 -5.65 6.50
N TYR A 321 5.50 -4.84 6.28
CA TYR A 321 6.88 -5.14 6.63
C TYR A 321 7.43 -4.00 7.51
N SER A 322 7.98 -4.38 8.65
CA SER A 322 8.61 -3.49 9.64
C SER A 322 10.10 -3.80 9.72
N PHE A 323 10.92 -2.77 9.98
CA PHE A 323 12.38 -2.80 9.96
C PHE A 323 13.01 -2.43 11.31
#